data_AF-A6X572-F1
#
_entry.id   AF-A6X572-F1
#
_cell.length_a   1.000
_cell.length_b   1.000
_cell.length_c   1.000
_cell.angle_alpha   90.00
_cell.angle_beta   90.00
_cell.angle_gamma   90.00
#
_symmetry.space_group_name_H-M   'P 1'
#
loop_
_entity.id
_entity.type
_entity.pdbx_description
1 polymer ?
#
loop_
_entity_poly.entity_id
_entity_poly.type
_entity_poly.pdbx_seq_one_letter_code
_entity_poly.pdbx_strand_id
1 'polypeptide(L)' 'MEDGEDMETATRSETVAYIEQMLEQLSLMAKSTNYVLLAYMIEIALIEAREALHNEAGS' A
#
# COMPACT_ATOMS: atom_id res chain seq x y z
N MET A 1 -10.28 27.51 -6.71
CA MET A 1 -10.62 26.15 -6.27
C MET A 1 -9.37 25.35 -6.53
N GLU A 2 -8.49 25.27 -5.54
CA GLU A 2 -7.15 24.67 -5.63
C GLU A 2 -6.92 23.86 -4.34
N ASP A 3 -7.36 24.39 -3.20
CA ASP A 3 -7.48 23.69 -1.89
C ASP A 3 -8.25 22.36 -1.89
N GLY A 4 -9.10 22.09 -2.89
CA GLY A 4 -9.91 20.86 -2.94
C GLY A 4 -9.15 19.65 -3.48
N GLU A 5 -8.29 19.86 -4.49
CA GLU A 5 -7.50 18.78 -5.11
C GLU A 5 -6.32 18.36 -4.21
N ASP A 6 -5.69 19.31 -3.53
CA ASP A 6 -4.60 19.03 -2.58
C ASP A 6 -5.08 18.23 -1.36
N MET A 7 -6.32 18.47 -0.91
CA MET A 7 -6.91 17.73 0.21
C MET A 7 -7.33 16.30 -0.19
N GLU A 8 -7.84 16.11 -1.41
CA GLU A 8 -8.18 14.78 -1.95
C GLU A 8 -6.93 13.92 -2.22
N THR A 9 -5.85 14.52 -2.71
CA THR A 9 -4.57 13.81 -2.92
C THR A 9 -3.90 13.45 -1.60
N ALA A 10 -3.91 14.34 -0.60
CA ALA A 10 -3.42 14.05 0.75
C ALA A 10 -4.17 12.88 1.41
N THR A 11 -5.50 12.89 1.37
CA THR A 11 -6.32 11.80 1.93
C THR A 11 -6.15 10.47 1.19
N ARG A 12 -5.92 10.51 -0.13
CA ARG A 12 -5.58 9.32 -0.91
C ARG A 12 -4.21 8.77 -0.51
N SER A 13 -3.18 9.60 -0.42
CA SER A 13 -1.82 9.18 -0.06
C SER A 13 -1.78 8.56 1.34
N GLU A 14 -2.48 9.16 2.31
CA GLU A 14 -2.67 8.60 3.66
C GLU A 14 -3.35 7.23 3.63
N THR A 15 -4.37 7.06 2.78
CA THR A 15 -5.07 5.79 2.63
C THR A 15 -4.16 4.71 2.05
N VAL A 16 -3.35 5.03 1.04
CA VAL A 16 -2.41 4.07 0.44
C VAL A 16 -1.29 3.72 1.43
N ALA A 17 -0.81 4.69 2.22
CA ALA A 17 0.19 4.45 3.28
C ALA A 17 -0.35 3.50 4.35
N TYR A 18 -1.62 3.66 4.74
CA TYR A 18 -2.28 2.73 5.65
C TYR A 18 -2.39 1.31 5.07
N ILE A 19 -2.73 1.18 3.79
CA ILE A 19 -2.81 -0.10 3.09
C ILE A 19 -1.42 -0.79 3.03
N GLU A 20 -0.36 -0.03 2.74
CA GLU A 20 1.03 -0.53 2.72
C GLU A 20 1.41 -1.16 4.07
N GLN A 21 1.15 -0.46 5.17
CA GLN A 21 1.44 -0.96 6.52
C GLN A 21 0.64 -2.23 6.85
N MET A 22 -0.63 -2.28 6.45
CA MET A 22 -1.44 -3.49 6.63
C MET A 22 -0.91 -4.68 5.84
N LEU A 23 -0.50 -4.46 4.60
CA LEU A 23 0.06 -5.50 3.72
C LEU A 23 1.38 -6.04 4.26
N GLU A 24 2.21 -5.20 4.88
CA GLU A 24 3.44 -5.64 5.54
C GLU A 24 3.15 -6.61 6.70
N GLN A 25 2.19 -6.26 7.57
CA GLN A 25 1.78 -7.15 8.68
C GLN A 25 1.16 -8.45 8.17
N LEU A 26 0.30 -8.38 7.15
CA LEU A 26 -0.30 -9.57 6.54
C LEU A 26 0.75 -10.46 5.87
N SER A 27 1.79 -9.89 5.26
CA SER A 27 2.89 -10.65 4.66
C SER A 27 3.65 -11.46 5.72
N LEU A 28 3.96 -10.83 6.87
CA LEU A 28 4.60 -11.50 8.00
C LEU A 28 3.74 -12.66 8.52
N MET A 29 2.44 -12.44 8.69
CA MET A 29 1.50 -13.47 9.11
C MET A 29 1.41 -14.61 8.09
N ALA A 30 1.24 -14.30 6.81
CA ALA A 30 1.08 -15.30 5.75
C ALA A 30 2.33 -16.17 5.58
N LYS A 31 3.53 -15.59 5.72
CA LYS A 31 4.81 -16.32 5.70
C LYS A 31 4.97 -17.32 6.85
N SER A 32 4.23 -17.12 7.95
CA SER A 32 4.19 -18.08 9.07
C SER A 32 3.22 -19.25 8.83
N THR A 33 2.50 -19.25 7.71
CA THR A 33 1.56 -20.32 7.31
C THR A 33 2.12 -21.16 6.16
N ASN A 34 1.47 -22.30 5.88
CA ASN A 34 1.79 -23.12 4.71
C ASN A 34 1.11 -22.64 3.41
N TYR A 35 0.47 -21.48 3.41
CA TYR A 35 -0.22 -20.92 2.25
C TYR A 35 0.72 -20.08 1.39
N VAL A 36 1.64 -20.73 0.69
CA VAL A 36 2.69 -20.07 -0.12
C VAL A 36 2.10 -19.10 -1.15
N LEU A 37 1.02 -19.49 -1.83
CA LEU A 37 0.37 -18.61 -2.81
C LEU A 37 -0.24 -17.36 -2.17
N LEU A 38 -0.77 -17.47 -0.95
CA LEU A 38 -1.32 -16.32 -0.22
C LEU A 38 -0.21 -15.34 0.16
N ALA A 39 0.91 -15.83 0.69
CA ALA A 39 2.06 -14.99 1.02
C ALA A 39 2.59 -14.26 -0.22
N TYR A 40 2.69 -14.96 -1.35
CA TYR A 40 3.08 -14.38 -2.63
C TYR A 40 2.12 -13.27 -3.10
N MET A 41 0.81 -13.50 -3.08
CA MET A 41 -0.17 -12.48 -3.50
C MET A 41 -0.11 -11.22 -2.62
N ILE A 42 0.12 -11.38 -1.31
CA ILE A 42 0.26 -10.24 -0.39
C ILE A 42 1.56 -9.48 -0.68
N GLU A 43 2.65 -10.17 -0.99
CA GLU A 43 3.90 -9.50 -1.37
C GLU A 43 3.77 -8.68 -2.66
N ILE A 44 3.06 -9.19 -3.68
CA ILE A 44 2.80 -8.43 -4.91
C ILE A 44 1.97 -7.18 -4.61
N ALA A 45 0.88 -7.31 -3.85
CA ALA A 45 0.07 -6.15 -3.46
C ALA A 45 0.88 -5.11 -2.66
N LEU A 46 1.81 -5.56 -1.80
CA LEU A 46 2.69 -4.67 -1.05
C LEU A 46 3.64 -3.89 -1.97
N ILE A 47 4.17 -4.53 -3.01
CA ILE A 47 5.03 -3.87 -4.01
C ILE A 47 4.23 -2.80 -4.76
N GLU A 48 3.02 -3.13 -5.24
CA GLU A 48 2.16 -2.18 -5.95
C GLU A 48 1.77 -0.97 -5.08
N ALA A 49 1.47 -1.18 -3.80
CA ALA A 49 1.17 -0.08 -2.87
C ALA A 49 2.37 0.85 -2.67
N ARG A 50 3.58 0.31 -2.59
CA ARG A 50 4.83 1.09 -2.48
C ARG A 50 5.13 1.88 -3.76
N GLU A 51 4.90 1.28 -4.92
CA GLU A 51 5.04 1.96 -6.21
C GLU A 51 4.02 3.11 -6.34
N ALA A 52 2.77 2.90 -5.92
CA ALA A 52 1.75 3.94 -5.91
C ALA A 52 2.16 5.14 -5.05
N LEU A 53 2.63 4.89 -3.81
CA LEU A 53 3.14 5.95 -2.92
C LEU A 53 4.36 6.67 -3.50
N HIS A 54 5.28 5.92 -4.12
CA HIS A 54 6.47 6.52 -4.72
C HIS A 54 6.12 7.45 -5.90
N ASN A 55 5.18 7.02 -6.75
CA ASN A 55 4.71 7.82 -7.88
C ASN A 55 3.95 9.07 -7.43
N GLU A 56 3.19 9.00 -6.32
CA GLU A 56 2.50 10.13 -5.73
C GLU A 56 3.48 11.13 -5.05
N ALA A 57 4.60 10.66 -4.50
CA ALA A 57 5.62 11.52 -3.88
C ALA A 57 6.57 12.19 -4.90
N GLY A 58 6.62 11.69 -6.14
CA GLY A 58 7.48 12.19 -7.22
C GLY A 58 6.75 12.98 -8.32
N SER A 59 5.43 13.14 -8.21
CA SER A 59 4.59 13.96 -9.09
C SER A 59 4.35 15.34 -8.49
#